data_AF-A0AA96SMC1-F1
#
_entry.id   AF-A0AA96SMC1-F1
#
_cell.length_a   1.000
_cell.length_b   1.000
_cell.length_c   1.000
_cell.angle_alpha   90.00
_cell.angle_beta   90.00
_cell.angle_gamma   90.00
#
_symmetry.space_group_name_H-M   'P 1'
#
loop_
_entity.id
_entity.type
_entity.pdbx_description
1 polymer ?
#
loop_
_entity_poly.entity_id
_entity_poly.type
_entity_poly.pdbx_seq_one_letter_code
_entity_poly.pdbx_strand_id
1 'polypeptide(L)'
;MIILNMKNLVRLFFIFLAAVAVFVFYKSYGLSMLFLLVVGLLALKFVPVLVLPIAIIVIMVHFTGDFSFIADSIVAIFLVIPCSMIAYPVFERLVNSIQKKK
;
A
#
# COMPACT_ATOMS: atom_id res chain seq x y z
N MET A 1 -47.45 0.08 -4.04
CA MET A 1 -47.30 -0.78 -2.84
C MET A 1 -46.09 -1.68 -3.06
N ILE A 2 -44.93 -1.33 -2.49
CA ILE A 2 -43.74 -2.19 -2.60
C ILE A 2 -43.98 -3.35 -1.65
N ILE A 3 -44.36 -4.51 -2.18
CA ILE A 3 -44.48 -5.74 -1.41
C ILE A 3 -43.05 -6.20 -1.10
N LEU A 4 -42.48 -5.68 -0.02
CA LEU A 4 -41.17 -6.09 0.48
C LEU A 4 -41.31 -7.49 1.08
N ASN A 5 -41.04 -8.50 0.26
CA ASN A 5 -40.83 -9.86 0.74
C ASN A 5 -39.71 -9.84 1.80
N MET A 6 -39.88 -10.51 2.94
CA MET A 6 -38.89 -10.56 4.02
C MET A 6 -37.49 -10.96 3.52
N LYS A 7 -37.41 -11.84 2.53
CA LYS A 7 -36.14 -12.22 1.88
C LYS A 7 -35.45 -11.02 1.19
N ASN A 8 -36.23 -10.17 0.53
CA ASN A 8 -35.72 -8.96 -0.12
C ASN A 8 -35.30 -7.91 0.90
N LEU A 9 -36.03 -7.77 2.02
CA LEU A 9 -35.68 -6.84 3.08
C LEU A 9 -34.34 -7.21 3.74
N VAL A 10 -34.15 -8.49 4.05
CA VAL A 10 -32.87 -9.00 4.59
C VAL A 10 -31.73 -8.79 3.59
N ARG A 11 -31.95 -9.09 2.31
CA ARG A 11 -30.95 -8.84 1.26
C ARG A 11 -30.57 -7.36 1.16
N LEU A 12 -31.56 -6.46 1.19
CA LEU A 12 -31.32 -5.02 1.15
C LEU A 12 -30.52 -4.55 2.36
N PHE A 13 -30.81 -5.09 3.54
CA PHE A 13 -30.07 -4.79 4.76
C PHE A 13 -28.59 -5.19 4.67
N PHE A 14 -28.29 -6.40 4.16
CA PHE A 14 -26.90 -6.82 3.96
C PHE A 14 -26.17 -6.01 2.88
N ILE A 15 -26.86 -5.62 1.80
CA ILE A 15 -26.29 -4.72 0.78
C ILE A 15 -25.96 -3.36 1.39
N PHE A 16 -26.87 -2.81 2.20
CA PHE A 16 -26.63 -1.56 2.91
C PHE A 16 -25.44 -1.68 3.87
N LEU A 17 -25.36 -2.76 4.64
CA LEU A 17 -24.24 -3.03 5.55
C LEU A 17 -22.91 -3.12 4.78
N ALA A 18 -22.89 -3.83 3.64
CA ALA A 18 -21.71 -3.94 2.79
C ALA A 18 -21.29 -2.56 2.23
N ALA A 19 -22.24 -1.75 1.79
CA ALA A 19 -21.98 -0.39 1.31
C ALA A 19 -21.38 0.50 2.41
N VAL A 20 -21.91 0.42 3.64
CA VAL A 20 -21.38 1.15 4.79
C VAL A 20 -19.96 0.68 5.12
N ALA A 21 -19.71 -0.63 5.13
CA ALA A 21 -18.37 -1.17 5.38
C ALA A 21 -17.35 -0.68 4.34
N VAL A 22 -17.71 -0.70 3.05
CA VAL A 22 -16.88 -0.17 1.97
C VAL A 22 -16.64 1.33 2.13
N PHE A 23 -17.65 2.10 2.52
CA PHE A 23 -17.52 3.54 2.75
C PHE A 23 -16.60 3.86 3.93
N VAL A 24 -16.75 3.16 5.06
CA VAL A 24 -15.88 3.33 6.23
C VAL A 24 -14.45 2.93 5.89
N PHE A 25 -14.26 1.83 5.15
CA PHE A 25 -12.95 1.40 4.70
C PHE A 25 -12.29 2.44 3.78
N TYR A 26 -13.03 2.96 2.79
CA TYR A 26 -12.57 4.05 1.92
C TYR A 26 -12.13 5.28 2.71
N LYS A 27 -12.93 5.69 3.69
CA LYS A 27 -12.62 6.86 4.52
C LYS A 27 -11.41 6.65 5.41
N SER A 28 -11.15 5.41 5.84
CA SER A 28 -10.04 5.09 6.74
C SER A 28 -8.71 4.90 6.01
N TYR A 29 -8.74 4.29 4.83
CA TYR A 29 -7.53 3.81 4.14
C TYR A 29 -7.32 4.43 2.75
N GLY A 30 -8.29 5.19 2.23
CA GLY A 30 -8.21 5.83 0.92
C GLY A 30 -8.60 4.94 -0.26
N LEU A 31 -8.54 5.53 -1.46
CA LEU A 31 -8.92 4.88 -2.72
C LEU A 31 -7.94 3.75 -3.10
N SER A 32 -6.65 3.96 -2.85
CA SER A 32 -5.57 3.04 -3.19
C SER A 32 -5.73 1.68 -2.53
N MET A 33 -6.06 1.68 -1.24
CA MET A 33 -6.33 0.46 -0.47
C MET A 33 -7.64 -0.22 -0.89
N LEU A 34 -8.68 0.55 -1.25
CA LEU A 34 -9.91 -0.02 -1.81
C LEU A 34 -9.65 -0.74 -3.14
N PHE A 35 -8.86 -0.12 -4.01
CA PHE A 35 -8.48 -0.70 -5.29
C PHE A 35 -7.74 -2.03 -5.08
N LEU A 36 -6.76 -2.06 -4.17
CA LEU A 36 -6.01 -3.27 -3.86
C LEU A 36 -6.87 -4.35 -3.21
N LEU A 37 -7.86 -3.99 -2.39
CA LEU A 37 -8.84 -4.94 -1.83
C LEU A 37 -9.63 -5.62 -2.96
N VAL A 38 -10.14 -4.85 -3.92
CA VAL A 38 -10.89 -5.38 -5.07
C VAL A 38 -9.98 -6.26 -5.93
N VAL A 39 -8.76 -5.80 -6.24
CA VAL A 39 -7.78 -6.58 -7.01
C VAL A 39 -7.39 -7.87 -6.28
N GLY A 40 -7.21 -7.82 -4.95
CA GLY A 40 -6.91 -8.99 -4.12
C GLY A 40 -8.05 -10.01 -4.10
N LEU A 41 -9.30 -9.55 -3.99
CA LEU A 41 -10.49 -10.40 -4.09
C LEU A 41 -10.62 -11.04 -5.48
N LEU A 42 -10.35 -10.29 -6.54
CA LEU A 42 -10.33 -10.82 -7.92
C LEU A 42 -9.20 -11.84 -8.08
N ALA A 43 -8.00 -11.55 -7.58
CA ALA A 43 -6.86 -12.46 -7.64
C ALA A 43 -7.15 -13.77 -6.91
N LEU A 44 -7.79 -13.70 -5.74
CA LEU A 44 -8.20 -14.88 -4.98
C LEU A 44 -9.13 -15.81 -5.81
N LYS A 45 -9.98 -15.23 -6.66
CA LYS A 45 -10.89 -15.99 -7.53
C LYS A 45 -10.20 -16.54 -8.79
N PHE A 46 -9.36 -15.75 -9.45
CA PHE A 46 -8.86 -16.08 -10.80
C PHE A 46 -7.41 -16.59 -10.81
N VAL A 47 -6.53 -16.00 -9.99
CA VAL A 47 -5.09 -16.29 -9.99
C VAL A 47 -4.56 -16.21 -8.55
N PRO A 48 -4.82 -17.24 -7.72
CA PRO A 48 -4.55 -17.17 -6.28
C PRO A 48 -3.06 -16.99 -5.94
N VAL A 49 -2.15 -17.39 -6.83
CA VAL A 49 -0.71 -17.20 -6.62
C VAL A 49 -0.31 -15.70 -6.53
N LEU A 50 -1.11 -14.80 -7.11
CA LEU A 50 -0.88 -13.35 -7.06
C LEU A 50 -1.29 -12.72 -5.72
N VAL A 51 -2.04 -13.42 -4.87
CA VAL A 51 -2.51 -12.89 -3.58
C VAL A 51 -1.33 -12.48 -2.69
N LEU A 52 -0.25 -13.28 -2.67
CA LEU A 52 0.92 -12.99 -1.86
C LEU A 52 1.69 -11.74 -2.37
N PRO A 53 2.02 -11.61 -3.68
CA PRO A 53 2.53 -10.36 -4.23
C PRO A 53 1.65 -9.13 -3.94
N ILE A 54 0.32 -9.27 -4.09
CA ILE A 54 -0.63 -8.18 -3.83
C ILE A 54 -0.61 -7.79 -2.36
N ALA A 55 -0.52 -8.75 -1.43
CA ALA A 55 -0.43 -8.48 0.00
C ALA A 55 0.83 -7.66 0.35
N ILE A 56 1.96 -7.96 -0.29
CA ILE A 56 3.19 -7.17 -0.11
C ILE A 56 2.99 -5.73 -0.60
N ILE A 57 2.35 -5.55 -1.76
CA ILE A 57 2.04 -4.22 -2.30
C ILE A 57 1.08 -3.45 -1.37
N VAL A 58 0.09 -4.12 -0.80
CA VAL A 58 -0.84 -3.53 0.19
C VAL A 58 -0.08 -2.96 1.39
N ILE A 59 0.89 -3.72 1.92
CA ILE A 59 1.71 -3.26 3.06
C ILE A 59 2.48 -1.99 2.67
N MET A 60 3.13 -1.98 1.49
CA MET A 60 3.88 -0.82 1.02
C MET A 60 2.97 0.39 0.83
N VAL A 61 1.85 0.24 0.12
CA VAL A 61 0.89 1.32 -0.13
C VAL A 61 0.29 1.85 1.17
N HIS A 62 0.04 0.99 2.16
CA HIS A 62 -0.46 1.42 3.46
C HIS A 62 0.49 2.39 4.18
N PHE A 63 1.80 2.09 4.17
CA PHE A 63 2.80 2.94 4.82
C PHE A 63 3.13 4.20 4.03
N THR A 64 3.05 4.14 2.70
CA THR A 64 3.38 5.28 1.83
C THR A 64 2.17 6.18 1.56
N GLY A 65 0.97 5.75 1.94
CA GLY A 65 -0.30 6.47 1.73
C GLY A 65 -0.87 6.32 0.32
N ASP A 66 -0.03 6.15 -0.70
CA ASP A 66 -0.45 6.07 -2.10
C ASP A 66 0.42 5.11 -2.94
N PHE A 67 -0.01 4.87 -4.19
CA PHE A 67 0.78 4.14 -5.19
C PHE A 67 2.08 4.86 -5.59
N SER A 68 2.28 6.10 -5.12
CA SER A 68 3.52 6.87 -5.30
C SER A 68 4.75 6.12 -4.78
N PHE A 69 4.60 5.12 -3.89
CA PHE A 69 5.72 4.34 -3.36
C PHE A 69 6.68 3.82 -4.44
N ILE A 70 6.18 3.47 -5.63
CA ILE A 70 7.01 3.01 -6.75
C ILE A 70 7.89 4.15 -7.26
N ALA A 71 7.29 5.32 -7.49
CA ALA A 71 8.01 6.51 -7.94
C ALA A 71 9.01 6.97 -6.87
N ASP A 72 8.58 7.02 -5.61
CA ASP A 72 9.43 7.41 -4.48
C ASP A 72 10.60 6.45 -4.28
N SER A 73 10.37 5.14 -4.44
CA SER A 73 11.43 4.13 -4.38
C SER A 73 12.43 4.27 -5.53
N ILE A 74 11.94 4.53 -6.75
CA ILE A 74 12.80 4.76 -7.92
C ILE A 74 13.65 6.02 -7.69
N VAL A 75 13.02 7.14 -7.30
CA VAL A 75 13.73 8.39 -7.01
C VAL A 75 14.75 8.20 -5.89
N ALA A 76 14.39 7.50 -4.82
CA ALA A 76 15.30 7.19 -3.72
C ALA A 76 16.52 6.40 -4.21
N ILE A 77 16.33 5.36 -5.02
CA ILE A 77 17.45 4.58 -5.59
C ILE A 77 18.34 5.46 -6.48
N PHE A 78 17.72 6.23 -7.39
CA PHE A 78 18.44 7.11 -8.31
C PHE A 78 19.18 8.26 -7.62
N LEU A 79 18.75 8.67 -6.43
CA LEU A 79 19.38 9.75 -5.68
C LEU A 79 20.42 9.22 -4.69
N VAL A 80 20.09 8.14 -3.96
CA VAL A 80 20.96 7.55 -2.93
C VAL A 80 22.22 6.95 -3.54
N ILE A 81 22.14 6.26 -4.68
CA ILE A 81 23.31 5.65 -5.32
C ILE A 81 24.38 6.71 -5.68
N PRO A 82 24.09 7.75 -6.49
CA PRO A 82 25.09 8.75 -6.81
C PRO A 82 25.50 9.61 -5.61
N CYS A 83 24.58 9.98 -4.70
CA CYS A 83 24.94 10.69 -3.48
C CYS A 83 25.90 9.88 -2.60
N SER A 84 25.70 8.56 -2.50
CA SER A 84 26.59 7.69 -1.73
C SER A 84 28.00 7.63 -2.34
N MET A 85 28.12 7.60 -3.67
CA MET A 85 29.42 7.61 -4.34
C MET A 85 30.19 8.91 -4.10
N ILE A 86 29.50 10.05 -4.08
CA ILE A 86 30.11 11.36 -3.82
C ILE A 86 30.43 11.54 -2.32
N ALA A 87 29.56 11.07 -1.44
CA ALA A 87 29.72 11.19 0.01
C ALA A 87 30.76 10.22 0.59
N TYR A 88 31.02 9.09 -0.08
CA TYR A 88 31.97 8.07 0.38
C TYR A 88 33.37 8.62 0.71
N PRO A 89 34.06 9.39 -0.17
CA PRO A 89 35.38 9.93 0.17
C PRO A 89 35.36 10.94 1.32
N VAL A 90 34.24 11.66 1.52
CA VAL A 90 34.08 12.57 2.66
C VAL A 90 33.91 11.77 3.95
N PHE A 91 33.09 10.72 3.90
CA PHE A 91 32.87 9.80 5.01
C PHE A 91 34.17 9.09 5.42
N GLU A 92 34.96 8.61 4.45
CA GLU A 92 36.25 7.96 4.68
C GLU A 92 37.24 8.90 5.40
N ARG A 93 37.32 10.16 4.98
CA ARG A 93 38.14 11.18 5.66
C ARG A 93 37.68 11.43 7.10
N LEU A 94 36.38 11.41 7.34
CA LEU A 94 35.80 11.62 8.67
C LEU A 94 36.15 10.46 9.61
N VAL A 95 35.96 9.22 9.14
CA VAL A 95 36.30 8.00 9.88
C VAL A 95 37.80 7.96 10.21
N ASN A 96 38.66 8.23 9.23
CA ASN A 96 40.12 8.24 9.43
C ASN A 96 40.57 9.34 10.42
N SER A 97 39.91 10.50 10.44
CA SER A 97 40.20 11.57 11.40
C SER A 97 39.79 11.22 12.83
N ILE A 98 38.71 10.45 13.00
CA ILE A 98 38.27 9.95 14.30
C ILE A 98 39.25 8.88 14.81
N GLN A 99 39.69 7.95 13.95
CA GLN A 99 40.61 6.89 14.35
C GLN A 99 42.00 7.41 14.72
N LYS A 100 42.52 8.46 14.05
CA LYS A 100 43.80 9.09 14.41
C LYS A 100 43.76 9.90 15.72
N LYS A 101 42.58 10.22 16.23
CA LYS A 101 42.39 10.94 17.50
C LYS A 101 42.30 10.02 18.72
N LYS A 102 42.27 8.70 18.51
CA LYS A 102 42.24 7.68 19.56
C LYS A 102 43.64 7.12 19.77
#